data_AF-A0A9X8ZZT8-F1
#
_entry.id   AF-A0A9X8ZZT8-F1
#
_cell.length_a   1.000
_cell.length_b   1.000
_cell.length_c   1.000
_cell.angle_alpha   90.00
_cell.angle_beta   90.00
_cell.angle_gamma   90.00
#
_symmetry.space_group_name_H-M   'P 1'
#
loop_
_entity.id
_entity.type
_entity.pdbx_description
1 polymer ?
#
loop_
_entity_poly.entity_id
_entity_poly.type
_entity_poly.pdbx_seq_one_letter_code
_entity_poly.pdbx_strand_id
1 'polypeptide(L)'
;LSCLYASKSYEDALKWKALFDSYNREVLQIVKLRVIGSSFEGDGNLLPKEDGIPFSQKIEQAREYWKGNIRNELPELLINGEIE
;
A
#
# COMPACT_ATOMS: atom_id res chain seq x y z
N LEU A 1 -7.26 10.77 -4.11
CA LEU A 1 -7.03 10.14 -2.80
C LEU A 1 -8.27 9.35 -2.37
N SER A 2 -8.79 8.46 -3.22
CA SER A 2 -10.06 7.76 -2.95
C SER A 2 -9.89 6.28 -3.30
N CYS A 3 -9.34 5.52 -2.35
CA CYS A 3 -9.13 4.07 -2.44
C CYS A 3 -9.17 3.45 -1.03
N LEU A 4 -9.37 2.14 -0.97
CA LEU A 4 -9.10 1.34 0.21
C LEU A 4 -7.71 0.70 0.08
N TYR A 5 -6.97 0.62 1.19
CA TYR A 5 -5.67 -0.04 1.26
C TYR A 5 -5.88 -1.51 1.65
N ALA A 6 -5.30 -2.44 0.89
CA ALA A 6 -5.47 -3.88 1.05
C ALA A 6 -4.15 -4.63 0.85
N SER A 7 -4.18 -5.95 1.09
CA SER A 7 -3.10 -6.87 0.72
C SER A 7 -3.50 -7.72 -0.48
N LYS A 8 -2.52 -8.15 -1.28
CA LYS A 8 -2.74 -8.98 -2.47
C LYS A 8 -3.15 -10.42 -2.11
N SER A 9 -2.55 -10.94 -1.06
CA SER A 9 -2.79 -12.30 -0.57
C SER A 9 -3.07 -12.31 0.93
N TYR A 10 -3.59 -13.45 1.42
CA TYR A 10 -3.75 -13.67 2.85
C TYR A 10 -2.40 -13.77 3.58
N GLU A 11 -1.38 -14.33 2.92
CA GLU A 11 -0.02 -14.37 3.48
C GLU A 11 0.53 -12.94 3.70
N ASP A 12 0.34 -12.05 2.74
CA ASP A 12 0.72 -10.65 2.87
C ASP A 12 -0.08 -9.95 3.97
N ALA A 13 -1.37 -10.29 4.14
CA ALA A 13 -2.18 -9.77 5.24
C ALA A 13 -1.59 -10.14 6.61
N LEU A 14 -1.05 -11.36 6.76
CA LEU A 14 -0.40 -11.79 7.99
C LEU A 14 0.93 -11.07 8.24
N LYS A 15 1.73 -10.83 7.19
CA LYS A 15 2.95 -10.01 7.27
C LYS A 15 2.61 -8.57 7.68
N TRP A 16 1.57 -7.99 7.08
CA TRP A 16 1.05 -6.68 7.47
C TRP A 16 0.57 -6.68 8.92
N LYS A 17 -0.19 -7.69 9.36
CA LYS A 17 -0.61 -7.81 10.76
C LYS A 17 0.58 -7.85 11.72
N ALA A 18 1.61 -8.63 11.41
CA ALA A 18 2.80 -8.71 12.26
C ALA A 18 3.51 -7.36 12.42
N LEU A 19 3.56 -6.55 11.34
CA LEU A 19 4.03 -5.16 11.42
C LEU A 19 3.09 -4.31 12.28
N PHE A 20 1.76 -4.41 12.14
CA PHE A 20 0.85 -3.65 13.00
C PHE A 20 1.03 -3.99 14.48
N ASP A 21 1.16 -5.28 14.80
CA ASP A 21 1.40 -5.76 16.17
C ASP A 21 2.72 -5.19 16.74
N SER A 22 3.79 -5.12 15.94
CA SER A 22 5.08 -4.58 16.38
C SER A 22 5.06 -3.08 16.69
N TYR A 23 4.08 -2.36 16.15
CA TYR A 23 3.83 -0.94 16.43
C TYR A 23 2.67 -0.73 17.42
N ASN A 24 2.24 -1.79 18.14
CA ASN A 24 1.15 -1.75 19.12
C ASN A 24 -0.18 -1.25 18.53
N ARG A 25 -0.45 -1.55 17.26
CA ARG A 25 -1.70 -1.21 16.58
C ARG A 25 -2.60 -2.43 16.56
N GLU A 26 -3.72 -2.37 17.28
CA GLU A 26 -4.68 -3.47 17.35
C GLU A 26 -5.32 -3.77 15.98
N VAL A 27 -5.31 -5.05 15.58
CA VAL A 27 -5.98 -5.54 14.37
C VAL A 27 -7.21 -6.34 14.78
N LEU A 28 -8.38 -5.74 14.58
CA LEU A 28 -9.66 -6.35 14.97
C LEU A 28 -9.98 -7.59 14.13
N GLN A 29 -9.80 -7.49 12.81
CA GLN A 29 -10.15 -8.55 11.86
C GLN A 29 -9.24 -8.49 10.62
N ILE A 30 -9.07 -9.65 9.97
CA ILE A 30 -8.60 -9.76 8.59
C ILE A 30 -9.76 -10.33 7.80
N VAL A 31 -10.19 -9.61 6.76
CA VAL A 31 -11.35 -9.98 5.93
C VAL A 31 -10.92 -10.21 4.49
N LYS A 32 -11.67 -11.05 3.78
CA LYS A 32 -11.49 -11.27 2.35
C LYS A 32 -12.49 -10.39 1.60
N LEU A 33 -11.99 -9.65 0.62
CA LEU A 33 -12.80 -8.74 -0.21
C LEU A 33 -12.94 -9.29 -1.62
N ARG A 34 -14.09 -9.04 -2.23
CA ARG A 34 -14.34 -9.13 -3.67
C ARG A 34 -14.49 -7.71 -4.20
N VAL A 35 -13.69 -7.38 -5.22
CA VAL A 35 -13.65 -6.03 -5.78
C VAL A 35 -14.10 -6.05 -7.24
N ILE A 36 -15.05 -5.18 -7.58
CA ILE A 36 -15.43 -4.86 -8.96
C ILE A 36 -14.94 -3.42 -9.22
N GLY A 37 -13.73 -3.32 -9.75
CA GLY A 37 -13.06 -2.05 -9.96
C GLY A 37 -11.61 -2.24 -10.38
N SER A 38 -10.73 -1.32 -9.96
CA SER A 38 -9.31 -1.35 -10.31
C SER A 38 -8.43 -1.49 -9.08
N SER A 39 -7.19 -1.92 -9.32
CA SER A 39 -6.18 -2.02 -8.28
C SER A 39 -4.81 -1.53 -8.77
N PHE A 40 -3.97 -1.11 -7.82
CA PHE A 40 -2.59 -0.72 -8.04
C PHE A 40 -1.71 -1.31 -6.92
N GLU A 41 -0.66 -2.03 -7.30
CA GLU A 41 0.35 -2.58 -6.38
C GLU A 41 1.47 -1.55 -6.18
N GLY A 42 1.46 -0.87 -5.04
CA GLY A 42 2.44 0.15 -4.68
C GLY A 42 3.52 -0.37 -3.74
N ASP A 43 4.71 0.23 -3.86
CA ASP A 43 5.78 0.13 -2.87
C ASP A 43 5.85 1.43 -2.07
N GLY A 44 5.34 1.39 -0.84
CA GLY A 44 5.33 2.55 0.06
C GLY A 44 6.73 3.12 0.33
N ASN A 45 7.81 2.34 0.12
CA ASN A 45 9.17 2.86 0.25
C ASN A 45 9.53 3.88 -0.84
N LEU A 46 8.84 3.88 -1.98
CA LEU A 46 9.06 4.83 -3.07
C LEU A 46 8.30 6.15 -2.89
N LEU A 47 7.37 6.23 -1.94
CA LEU A 47 6.65 7.48 -1.66
C LEU A 47 7.63 8.57 -1.20
N PRO A 48 7.35 9.84 -1.54
CA PRO A 48 8.12 10.97 -1.01
C PRO A 48 8.16 10.95 0.51
N LYS A 49 9.34 11.18 1.09
CA LYS A 49 9.56 11.08 2.54
C LYS A 49 9.20 12.36 3.28
N GLU A 50 9.05 12.30 4.59
CA GLU A 50 8.86 13.47 5.46
C GLU A 50 10.17 14.24 5.71
N ASP A 51 10.98 14.43 4.66
CA ASP A 51 12.22 15.21 4.68
C ASP A 51 12.06 16.60 4.03
N GLY A 52 13.05 17.46 4.22
CA GLY A 52 13.05 18.85 3.74
C GLY A 52 13.55 19.04 2.30
N ILE A 53 13.58 18.00 1.46
CA ILE A 53 14.08 18.12 0.08
C ILE A 53 13.14 18.95 -0.82
N PRO A 54 13.63 19.55 -1.93
CA PRO A 54 12.80 20.32 -2.85
C PRO A 54 11.63 19.53 -3.44
N PHE A 55 10.52 20.23 -3.72
CA PHE A 55 9.32 19.63 -4.29
C PHE A 55 9.57 18.97 -5.64
N SER A 56 10.50 19.48 -6.46
CA SER A 56 10.90 18.84 -7.71
C SER A 56 11.41 17.42 -7.50
N GLN A 57 12.17 17.18 -6.45
CA GLN A 57 12.67 15.84 -6.11
C GLN A 57 11.53 14.94 -5.58
N LYS A 58 10.61 15.51 -4.78
CA LYS A 58 9.40 14.78 -4.33
C LYS A 58 8.50 14.38 -5.49
N ILE A 59 8.41 15.19 -6.55
CA ILE A 59 7.68 14.84 -7.78
C ILE A 59 8.33 13.65 -8.49
N GLU A 60 9.67 13.59 -8.57
CA GLU A 60 10.34 12.42 -9.15
C GLU A 60 10.12 11.14 -8.31
N GLN A 61 10.18 11.23 -6.98
CA GLN A 61 9.85 10.10 -6.09
C GLN A 61 8.42 9.59 -6.34
N ALA A 62 7.44 10.50 -6.45
CA ALA A 62 6.07 10.13 -6.78
C ALA A 62 5.96 9.46 -8.15
N ARG A 63 6.73 9.87 -9.16
CA ARG A 63 6.76 9.20 -10.46
C ARG A 63 7.29 7.77 -10.35
N GLU A 64 8.35 7.55 -9.58
CA GLU A 64 8.88 6.20 -9.37
C GLU A 64 7.89 5.30 -8.63
N TYR A 65 7.17 5.83 -7.63
CA TYR A 65 6.06 5.11 -7.00
C TYR A 65 5.03 4.65 -8.03
N TRP A 66 4.52 5.55 -8.88
CA TRP A 66 3.48 5.23 -9.85
C TRP A 66 3.92 4.38 -11.05
N LYS A 67 5.22 4.38 -11.39
CA LYS A 67 5.77 3.42 -12.34
C LYS A 67 5.67 1.98 -11.83
N GLY A 68 5.64 1.80 -10.50
CA GLY A 68 5.62 0.51 -9.83
C GLY A 68 6.97 -0.19 -9.90
N ASN A 69 7.09 -1.33 -9.22
CA ASN A 69 8.25 -2.20 -9.30
C ASN A 69 7.82 -3.68 -9.33
N ILE A 70 8.66 -4.54 -9.91
CA ILE A 70 8.43 -6.00 -9.98
C ILE A 70 8.92 -6.68 -8.69
N ARG A 71 9.66 -5.95 -7.84
CA ARG A 71 10.34 -6.47 -6.64
C ARG A 71 9.86 -5.70 -5.42
N ASN A 72 8.65 -5.99 -4.99
CA ASN A 72 8.14 -5.55 -3.70
C ASN A 72 7.99 -6.77 -2.78
N GLU A 73 8.65 -6.74 -1.62
CA GLU A 73 8.55 -7.84 -0.64
C GLU A 73 7.19 -7.88 0.04
N LEU A 74 6.55 -6.71 0.23
CA LEU A 74 5.24 -6.59 0.85
C LEU A 74 4.44 -5.46 0.20
N PRO A 75 3.70 -5.75 -0.89
CA PRO A 75 2.96 -4.74 -1.62
C PRO A 75 1.82 -4.14 -0.82
N GLU A 76 1.63 -2.84 -1.01
CA GLU A 76 0.46 -2.08 -0.60
C GLU A 76 -0.50 -2.01 -1.79
N LEU A 77 -1.69 -2.62 -1.66
CA LEU A 77 -2.67 -2.62 -2.74
C LEU A 77 -3.65 -1.45 -2.57
N LEU A 78 -3.69 -0.54 -3.53
CA LEU A 78 -4.74 0.48 -3.61
C LEU A 78 -5.89 -0.07 -4.44
N ILE A 79 -7.09 -0.18 -3.87
CA ILE A 79 -8.29 -0.68 -4.57
C ILE A 79 -9.42 0.35 -4.58
N ASN A 80 -10.21 0.38 -5.65
CA ASN A 80 -11.41 1.21 -5.75
C ASN A 80 -12.55 0.48 -6.48
N GLY A 81 -13.71 1.12 -6.57
CA GLY A 81 -14.92 0.54 -7.18
C GLY A 81 -15.88 -0.01 -6.14
N GLU A 82 -16.65 -1.02 -6.51
CA GLU A 82 -17.53 -1.74 -5.58
C GLU A 82 -16.71 -2.79 -4.82
N ILE A 83 -16.83 -2.80 -3.49
CA ILE A 83 -16.05 -3.65 -2.59
C ILE A 83 -17.05 -4.38 -1.69
N GLU A 84 -17.06 -5.71 -1.78
CA GLU A 84 -17.89 -6.66 -1.01
C GLU A 84 -17.02 -7.49 -0.06
#